data_AF-A0A142XCC8-F1
#
_entry.id   AF-A0A142XCC8-F1
#
_cell.length_a   1.000
_cell.length_b   1.000
_cell.length_c   1.000
_cell.angle_alpha   90.00
_cell.angle_beta   90.00
_cell.angle_gamma   90.00
#
_symmetry.space_group_name_H-M   'P 1'
#
loop_
_entity.id
_entity.type
_entity.pdbx_description
1 polymer ?
#
loop_
_entity_poly.entity_id
_entity_poly.type
_entity_poly.pdbx_seq_one_letter_code
_entity_poly.pdbx_strand_id
1 'polypeptide(L)'
;MADAPDFEILPAGEMRKKYGLTVNDRQTIRLDPVEVPERLRHIIPIAERFGISDDLIRADFIENAPSAELAELRRMVQEFAAPLDDWLAGPAADGPSFSAEYIAFTCMRMAADGC
;
A
#
# COMPACT_ATOMS: atom_id res chain seq x y z
N MET A 1 4.61 13.68 36.61
CA MET A 1 3.59 13.63 35.54
C MET A 1 4.33 13.95 34.26
N ALA A 2 4.45 13.00 33.33
CA ALA A 2 5.03 13.30 32.04
C ALA A 2 4.03 14.15 31.25
N ASP A 3 4.48 15.26 30.68
CA ASP A 3 3.71 16.04 29.71
C ASP A 3 3.20 15.10 28.62
N ALA A 4 1.90 15.15 28.35
CA ALA A 4 1.36 14.47 27.18
C ALA A 4 1.99 15.12 25.93
N PRO A 5 2.44 14.35 24.94
CA PRO A 5 2.96 14.95 23.71
C PRO A 5 1.90 15.88 23.12
N ASP A 6 2.31 17.07 22.69
CA ASP A 6 1.45 18.04 22.00
C ASP A 6 0.76 17.33 20.83
N PHE A 7 -0.56 17.14 20.96
CA PHE A 7 -1.39 16.49 19.95
C PHE A 7 -1.96 17.56 19.03
N GLU A 8 -1.59 17.51 17.75
CA GLU A 8 -1.99 18.46 16.72
C GLU A 8 -2.89 17.79 15.68
N ILE A 9 -3.98 18.46 15.32
CA ILE A 9 -4.91 18.01 14.27
C ILE A 9 -4.84 19.01 13.11
N LEU A 10 -4.52 18.52 11.91
CA LEU A 10 -4.41 19.32 10.68
C LEU A 10 -5.23 18.69 9.55
N PRO A 11 -5.72 19.48 8.58
CA PRO A 11 -6.22 18.95 7.31
C PRO A 11 -5.15 18.14 6.56
N ALA A 12 -5.57 17.12 5.80
CA ALA A 12 -4.68 16.24 5.02
C ALA A 12 -3.65 17.01 4.16
N GLY A 13 -4.08 18.06 3.46
CA GLY A 13 -3.20 18.88 2.63
C GLY A 13 -2.16 19.69 3.44
N GLU A 14 -2.48 20.07 4.67
CA GLU A 14 -1.54 20.74 5.57
C GLU A 14 -0.56 19.73 6.20
N MET A 15 -1.04 18.53 6.55
CA MET A 15 -0.17 17.43 7.00
C MET A 15 0.86 17.05 5.92
N ARG A 16 0.44 16.89 4.66
CA ARG A 16 1.35 16.59 3.54
C ARG A 16 2.50 17.60 3.44
N LYS A 17 2.17 18.89 3.50
CA LYS A 17 3.14 19.99 3.41
C LYS A 17 4.07 20.04 4.62
N LYS A 18 3.53 19.85 5.82
CA LYS A 18 4.30 19.97 7.07
C LYS A 18 5.26 18.81 7.29
N TYR A 19 4.83 17.59 6.96
CA TYR A 19 5.58 16.37 7.29
C TYR A 19 6.27 15.71 6.09
N GLY A 20 6.15 16.26 4.88
CA GLY A 20 6.72 15.63 3.69
C GLY A 20 6.07 14.26 3.45
N LEU A 21 4.75 14.23 3.31
CA LEU A 21 4.00 13.00 2.99
C LEU A 21 3.70 12.98 1.50
N THR A 22 4.77 13.01 0.70
CA THR A 22 4.72 13.02 -0.76
C THR A 22 5.37 11.76 -1.33
N VAL A 23 5.17 11.50 -2.63
CA VAL A 23 5.82 10.41 -3.35
C VAL A 23 7.34 10.36 -3.14
N ASN A 24 8.01 11.51 -2.99
CA ASN A 24 9.45 11.58 -2.84
C ASN A 24 9.93 11.05 -1.47
N ASP A 25 9.04 11.06 -0.48
CA ASP A 25 9.31 10.62 0.88
C ASP A 25 8.91 9.14 1.11
N ARG A 26 8.44 8.47 0.05
CA ARG A 26 8.01 7.08 0.14
C ARG A 26 9.18 6.17 0.53
N GLN A 27 8.92 5.27 1.46
CA GLN A 27 9.86 4.21 1.77
C GLN A 27 9.97 3.23 0.60
N THR A 28 11.18 2.73 0.34
CA THR A 28 11.35 1.64 -0.63
C THR A 28 10.85 0.35 0.01
N ILE A 29 9.84 -0.26 -0.61
CA ILE A 29 9.31 -1.56 -0.20
C ILE A 29 10.14 -2.64 -0.91
N ARG A 30 10.62 -3.61 -0.14
CA ARG A 30 11.27 -4.80 -0.67
C ARG A 30 10.69 -6.03 0.01
N LEU A 31 9.98 -6.84 -0.76
CA LEU A 31 9.22 -7.97 -0.25
C LEU A 31 10.02 -9.27 -0.27
N ASP A 32 9.79 -10.14 0.70
CA ASP A 32 10.29 -11.51 0.70
C ASP A 32 9.33 -12.41 -0.09
N PRO A 33 9.75 -13.00 -1.23
CA PRO A 33 8.91 -13.90 -2.00
C PRO A 33 8.46 -15.15 -1.22
N VAL A 34 9.18 -15.55 -0.16
CA VAL A 34 8.81 -16.70 0.69
C VAL A 34 7.51 -16.43 1.46
N GLU A 35 7.29 -15.17 1.87
CA GLU A 35 6.10 -14.72 2.60
C GLU A 35 4.89 -14.48 1.67
N VAL A 36 5.10 -14.57 0.34
CA VAL A 36 4.05 -14.43 -0.67
C VAL A 36 3.68 -15.80 -1.26
N PRO A 37 2.37 -16.12 -1.39
CA PRO A 37 1.93 -17.33 -2.07
C PRO A 37 2.53 -17.45 -3.47
N GLU A 38 2.95 -18.64 -3.87
CA GLU A 38 3.68 -18.87 -5.13
C GLU A 38 2.97 -18.27 -6.35
N ARG A 39 1.63 -18.37 -6.38
CA ARG A 39 0.78 -17.83 -7.45
C ARG A 39 0.78 -16.31 -7.52
N LEU A 40 1.20 -15.60 -6.48
CA LEU A 40 1.23 -14.12 -6.40
C LEU A 40 2.66 -13.56 -6.48
N ARG A 41 3.70 -14.39 -6.41
CA ARG A 41 5.09 -13.90 -6.40
C ARG A 41 5.47 -13.08 -7.63
N HIS A 42 4.87 -13.39 -8.78
CA HIS A 42 5.17 -12.67 -10.02
C HIS A 42 4.58 -11.24 -10.03
N ILE A 43 3.65 -10.91 -9.14
CA ILE A 43 3.10 -9.55 -9.00
C ILE A 43 3.76 -8.76 -7.85
N ILE A 44 4.78 -9.32 -7.20
CA ILE A 44 5.59 -8.62 -6.18
C ILE A 44 6.08 -7.26 -6.67
N PRO A 45 6.62 -7.09 -7.89
CA PRO A 45 7.07 -5.76 -8.35
C PRO A 45 5.96 -4.72 -8.41
N ILE A 46 4.71 -5.15 -8.64
CA ILE A 46 3.54 -4.26 -8.62
C ILE A 46 3.21 -3.89 -7.17
N ALA A 47 3.23 -4.86 -6.25
CA ALA A 47 3.02 -4.62 -4.82
C ALA A 47 4.12 -3.72 -4.21
N GLU A 48 5.39 -3.88 -4.59
CA GLU A 48 6.48 -3.00 -4.15
C GLU A 48 6.31 -1.56 -4.66
N ARG A 49 5.71 -1.40 -5.85
CA ARG A 49 5.50 -0.08 -6.47
C ARG A 49 4.28 0.64 -5.91
N PHE A 50 3.16 -0.06 -5.72
CA PHE A 50 1.85 0.51 -5.38
C PHE A 50 1.36 0.18 -3.97
N GLY A 51 2.04 -0.70 -3.24
CA GLY A 51 1.70 -1.14 -1.88
C GLY A 51 2.03 -0.14 -0.77
N ILE A 52 1.86 1.15 -1.04
CA ILE A 52 2.18 2.24 -0.12
C ILE A 52 1.15 2.25 1.01
N SER A 53 1.59 2.04 2.26
CA SER A 53 0.72 1.95 3.43
C SER A 53 0.15 3.29 3.88
N ASP A 54 0.96 4.33 3.86
CA ASP A 54 0.53 5.70 4.15
C ASP A 54 -0.48 6.18 3.09
N ASP A 55 -1.65 6.61 3.54
CA ASP A 55 -2.75 7.00 2.67
C ASP A 55 -2.50 8.33 1.96
N LEU A 56 -1.84 9.28 2.61
CA LEU A 56 -1.48 10.56 2.03
C LEU A 56 -0.45 10.40 0.91
N ILE A 57 0.59 9.60 1.13
CA ILE A 57 1.61 9.28 0.10
C ILE A 57 0.99 8.44 -1.02
N ARG A 58 0.16 7.44 -0.69
CA ARG A 58 -0.51 6.60 -1.70
C ARG A 58 -1.39 7.43 -2.64
N ALA A 59 -2.20 8.34 -2.09
CA ALA A 59 -3.05 9.21 -2.88
C ALA A 59 -2.22 10.19 -3.74
N ASP A 60 -1.16 10.80 -3.20
CA ASP A 60 -0.23 11.64 -3.98
C ASP A 60 0.44 10.84 -5.12
N PHE A 61 0.84 9.59 -4.86
CA PHE A 61 1.41 8.72 -5.89
C PHE A 61 0.43 8.41 -7.02
N ILE A 62 -0.81 8.06 -6.69
CA ILE A 62 -1.86 7.75 -7.67
C ILE A 62 -2.22 8.98 -8.50
N GLU A 63 -2.38 10.15 -7.87
CA GLU A 63 -2.67 11.43 -8.53
C GLU A 63 -1.61 11.80 -9.59
N ASN A 64 -0.35 11.42 -9.35
CA ASN A 64 0.78 11.76 -10.23
C ASN A 64 1.25 10.60 -11.14
N ALA A 65 0.67 9.40 -11.00
CA ALA A 65 1.08 8.23 -11.79
C ALA A 65 0.56 8.31 -13.24
N PRO A 66 1.33 7.80 -14.23
CA PRO A 66 0.84 7.71 -15.60
C PRO A 66 -0.40 6.81 -15.70
N SER A 67 -1.39 7.23 -16.50
CA SER A 67 -2.65 6.47 -16.67
C SER A 67 -2.44 5.04 -17.15
N ALA A 68 -1.42 4.80 -17.97
CA ALA A 68 -1.05 3.45 -18.42
C ALA A 68 -0.57 2.55 -17.28
N GLU A 69 0.13 3.10 -16.29
CA GLU A 69 0.56 2.33 -15.11
C GLU A 69 -0.62 2.01 -14.19
N LEU A 70 -1.55 2.96 -14.02
CA LEU A 70 -2.78 2.74 -13.25
C LEU A 70 -3.69 1.70 -13.92
N ALA A 71 -3.79 1.72 -15.24
CA ALA A 71 -4.51 0.71 -16.00
C ALA A 71 -3.90 -0.69 -15.81
N GLU A 72 -2.58 -0.79 -15.82
CA GLU A 72 -1.87 -2.05 -15.55
C GLU A 72 -2.09 -2.53 -14.12
N LEU A 73 -2.02 -1.65 -13.13
CA LEU A 73 -2.34 -1.96 -11.73
C LEU A 73 -3.74 -2.57 -11.61
N ARG A 74 -4.77 -1.91 -12.17
CA ARG A 74 -6.15 -2.42 -12.13
C ARG A 74 -6.27 -3.78 -12.81
N ARG A 75 -5.66 -3.93 -13.99
CA ARG A 75 -5.67 -5.17 -14.76
C ARG A 75 -5.09 -6.32 -13.93
N MET A 76 -3.94 -6.11 -13.30
CA MET A 76 -3.28 -7.12 -12.46
C MET A 76 -4.11 -7.46 -11.23
N VAL A 77 -4.66 -6.47 -10.52
CA VAL A 77 -5.50 -6.74 -9.34
C VAL A 77 -6.77 -7.52 -9.72
N GLN A 78 -7.39 -7.20 -10.86
CA GLN A 78 -8.55 -7.94 -11.36
C GLN A 78 -8.20 -9.36 -11.80
N GLU A 79 -7.08 -9.55 -12.50
CA GLU A 79 -6.61 -10.86 -12.95
C GLU A 79 -6.34 -11.80 -11.77
N PHE A 80 -5.80 -11.28 -10.68
CA PHE A 80 -5.46 -12.04 -9.47
C PHE A 80 -6.47 -11.90 -8.33
N ALA A 81 -7.69 -11.41 -8.59
CA ALA A 81 -8.67 -11.12 -7.54
C ALA A 81 -8.94 -12.33 -6.63
N ALA A 82 -9.20 -13.51 -7.20
CA ALA A 82 -9.47 -14.71 -6.41
C ALA A 82 -8.26 -15.17 -5.56
N PRO A 83 -7.05 -15.35 -6.12
CA PRO A 83 -5.86 -15.64 -5.30
C PRO A 83 -5.55 -14.59 -4.23
N LEU A 84 -5.82 -13.31 -4.52
CA LEU A 84 -5.67 -12.23 -3.54
C LEU A 84 -6.71 -12.32 -2.43
N ASP A 85 -7.98 -12.59 -2.74
CA ASP A 85 -9.04 -12.78 -1.76
C ASP A 85 -8.75 -13.98 -0.86
N ASP A 86 -8.39 -15.12 -1.45
CA ASP A 86 -8.07 -16.35 -0.73
C ASP A 86 -6.95 -16.15 0.30
N TRP A 87 -5.93 -15.36 -0.05
CA TRP A 87 -4.80 -15.10 0.82
C TRP A 87 -5.07 -13.98 1.84
N LEU A 88 -5.52 -12.82 1.36
CA LEU A 88 -5.66 -11.61 2.19
C LEU A 88 -6.91 -11.63 3.08
N ALA A 89 -7.89 -12.50 2.81
CA ALA A 89 -8.98 -12.80 3.75
C ALA A 89 -8.76 -14.13 4.51
N GLY A 90 -7.62 -14.78 4.29
CA GLY A 90 -7.24 -16.04 4.93
C GLY A 90 -6.48 -15.86 6.24
N PRO A 91 -5.69 -16.87 6.67
CA PRO A 91 -4.95 -16.83 7.93
C PRO A 91 -3.95 -15.66 8.06
N ALA A 92 -3.48 -15.10 6.94
CA ALA A 92 -2.58 -13.95 6.96
C ALA A 92 -3.25 -12.67 7.51
N ALA A 93 -4.59 -12.64 7.56
CA ALA A 93 -5.37 -11.56 8.16
C ALA A 93 -5.56 -11.71 9.68
N ASP A 94 -5.07 -12.79 10.28
CA ASP A 94 -5.20 -13.00 11.73
C ASP A 94 -4.15 -12.18 12.49
N GLY A 95 -4.63 -11.12 13.16
CA GLY A 95 -3.80 -10.17 13.89
C GLY A 95 -3.29 -10.71 15.25
N PRO A 96 -2.43 -9.95 15.95
CA PRO A 96 -2.30 -8.49 15.88
C PRO A 96 -1.13 -7.98 15.03
N SER A 97 -0.33 -8.86 14.43
CA SER A 97 0.86 -8.49 13.65
C SER A 97 0.73 -8.95 12.20
N PHE A 98 1.05 -8.07 11.26
CA PHE A 98 0.98 -8.35 9.83
C PHE A 98 2.37 -8.27 9.19
N SER A 99 2.63 -9.13 8.20
CA SER A 99 3.87 -9.08 7.42
C SER A 99 3.89 -7.86 6.51
N ALA A 100 5.10 -7.46 6.07
CA ALA A 100 5.25 -6.36 5.13
C ALA A 100 4.55 -6.67 3.79
N GLU A 101 4.56 -7.93 3.38
CA GLU A 101 3.92 -8.46 2.18
C GLU A 101 2.40 -8.34 2.27
N TYR A 102 1.81 -8.78 3.39
CA TYR A 102 0.37 -8.65 3.60
C TYR A 102 -0.05 -7.18 3.53
N ILE A 103 0.70 -6.28 4.18
CA ILE A 103 0.43 -4.84 4.16
C ILE A 103 0.55 -4.29 2.75
N ALA A 104 1.65 -4.59 2.04
CA ALA A 104 1.89 -4.08 0.69
C ALA A 104 0.84 -4.57 -0.31
N PHE A 105 0.45 -5.84 -0.27
CA PHE A 105 -0.58 -6.38 -1.16
C PHE A 105 -1.97 -5.84 -0.84
N THR A 106 -2.30 -5.68 0.45
CA THR A 106 -3.54 -5.00 0.86
C THR A 106 -3.58 -3.55 0.36
N CYS A 107 -2.47 -2.82 0.50
CA CYS A 107 -2.38 -1.42 0.08
C CYS A 107 -2.36 -1.26 -1.44
N MET A 108 -1.78 -2.22 -2.16
CA MET A 108 -1.83 -2.29 -3.62
C MET A 108 -3.28 -2.43 -4.12
N ARG A 109 -4.12 -3.24 -3.44
CA ARG A 109 -5.55 -3.34 -3.76
C ARG A 109 -6.29 -2.03 -3.52
N MET A 110 -6.06 -1.40 -2.36
CA MET A 110 -6.63 -0.07 -2.08
C MET A 110 -6.21 0.98 -3.11
N ALA A 111 -4.97 0.91 -3.61
CA ALA A 111 -4.51 1.78 -4.69
C ALA A 111 -5.25 1.52 -6.01
N ALA A 112 -5.52 0.26 -6.34
CA ALA A 112 -6.27 -0.12 -7.54
C ALA A 112 -7.74 0.35 -7.47
N ASP A 113 -8.37 0.28 -6.30
CA ASP A 113 -9.76 0.71 -6.09
C ASP A 113 -9.90 2.25 -6.12
N GLY A 114 -8.86 2.97 -5.70
CA GLY A 114 -8.86 4.43 -5.62
C GLY A 114 -8.47 5.15 -6.90
N CYS A 115 -8.07 4.43 -7.96
CA CYS A 115 -7.69 5.02 -9.23
C CYS A 115 -8.82 4.95 -10.25
#